data_AF-A0A936PX43-F1
#
_entry.id   AF-A0A936PX43-F1
#
_cell.length_a   1.000
_cell.length_b   1.000
_cell.length_c   1.000
_cell.angle_alpha   90.00
_cell.angle_beta   90.00
_cell.angle_gamma   90.00
#
_symmetry.space_group_name_H-M   'P 1'
#
loop_
_entity.id
_entity.type
_entity.pdbx_description
1 polymer ?
#
loop_
_entity_poly.entity_id
_entity_poly.type
_entity_poly.pdbx_seq_one_letter_code
_entity_poly.pdbx_strand_id
1 'polypeptide(L)'
;MRALFALALALSACGDKENPENPEDTQSEPQDADGDGLLAAEDCDDGDPTLGGDELPYDGIDNDCDPLTLDDDLDGDGFALAEDCDDGDPHWVATSSLTTGRQRLRSPHA
;
A
#
# COMPACT_ATOMS: atom_id res chain seq x y z
N MET A 1 60.33 49.55 9.36
CA MET A 1 59.53 48.31 9.54
C MET A 1 58.31 48.65 10.37
N ARG A 2 57.13 48.66 9.76
CA ARG A 2 55.83 48.31 10.37
C ARG A 2 54.80 48.38 9.25
N ALA A 3 54.33 47.20 8.87
CA ALA A 3 53.40 47.01 7.78
C ALA A 3 52.09 47.75 8.06
N LEU A 4 51.57 48.36 7.00
CA LEU A 4 50.19 48.85 6.93
C LEU A 4 49.23 47.70 7.27
N PHE A 5 48.36 47.89 8.26
CA PHE A 5 47.16 47.09 8.42
C PHE A 5 45.96 48.02 8.26
N ALA A 6 45.47 48.08 7.03
CA ALA A 6 44.19 48.68 6.71
C ALA A 6 43.10 47.75 7.27
N LEU A 7 42.46 48.13 8.38
CA LEU A 7 41.28 47.44 8.86
C LEU A 7 40.09 47.92 8.03
N ALA A 8 39.64 47.06 7.13
CA ALA A 8 38.71 47.34 6.06
C ALA A 8 37.35 47.86 6.58
N LEU A 9 37.00 49.08 6.15
CA LEU A 9 35.61 49.52 6.06
C LEU A 9 35.04 48.94 4.76
N ALA A 10 34.36 47.81 4.86
CA ALA A 10 33.49 47.31 3.81
C ALA A 10 32.21 46.79 4.45
N LEU A 11 31.29 47.71 4.75
CA LEU A 11 29.88 47.37 4.89
C LEU A 11 29.38 47.02 3.49
N SER A 12 29.68 45.79 3.06
CA SER A 12 29.26 45.28 1.76
C SER A 12 27.78 44.91 1.84
N ALA A 13 26.91 45.90 1.66
CA ALA A 13 25.56 45.68 1.19
C ALA A 13 25.60 45.51 -0.33
N CYS A 14 25.74 44.26 -0.76
CA CYS A 14 25.25 43.68 -2.01
C CYS A 14 25.57 42.19 -1.93
N GLY A 15 24.53 41.44 -1.66
CA GLY A 15 24.52 40.01 -1.42
C GLY A 15 23.06 39.66 -1.29
N ASP A 16 22.40 39.53 -2.45
CA ASP A 16 21.06 38.96 -2.53
C ASP A 16 21.09 37.59 -1.86
N LYS A 17 20.48 37.51 -0.68
CA LYS A 17 19.53 36.45 -0.35
C LYS A 17 18.41 37.06 0.47
N GLU A 18 17.63 37.92 -0.15
CA GLU A 18 16.20 37.89 0.13
C GLU A 18 15.67 36.53 -0.33
N ASN A 19 15.77 35.55 0.57
CA ASN A 19 14.63 34.72 0.90
C ASN A 19 14.88 34.15 2.30
N PRO A 20 14.20 34.62 3.34
CA PRO A 20 13.96 33.80 4.51
C PRO A 20 13.02 32.68 4.03
N GLU A 21 13.59 31.67 3.38
CA GLU A 21 12.91 30.40 3.19
C GLU A 21 12.66 29.89 4.59
N ASN A 22 11.41 30.03 5.02
CA ASN A 22 10.87 29.25 6.10
C ASN A 22 11.17 27.78 5.75
N PRO A 23 12.08 27.07 6.45
CA PRO A 23 12.35 25.67 6.14
C PRO A 23 11.29 24.73 6.77
N GLU A 24 10.10 25.25 7.08
CA GLU A 24 8.91 24.42 7.32
C GLU A 24 8.35 23.80 6.03
N ASP A 25 9.05 23.94 4.89
CA ASP A 25 8.98 22.96 3.79
C ASP A 25 10.08 21.92 4.02
N THR A 26 9.94 21.13 5.10
CA THR A 26 10.55 19.80 5.08
C THR A 26 9.71 19.04 4.08
N GLN A 27 10.23 18.93 2.86
CA GLN A 27 9.74 17.97 1.88
C GLN A 27 9.54 16.67 2.62
N SER A 28 8.29 16.30 2.87
CA SER A 28 7.94 14.92 3.07
C SER A 28 8.22 14.28 1.72
N GLU A 29 9.49 13.91 1.48
CA GLU A 29 9.78 12.94 0.45
C GLU A 29 8.77 11.82 0.66
N PRO A 30 8.08 11.37 -0.40
CA PRO A 30 7.19 10.25 -0.26
C PRO A 30 8.02 9.11 0.36
N GLN A 31 7.60 8.70 1.55
CA GLN A 31 8.34 7.77 2.39
C GLN A 31 8.12 6.37 1.82
N ASP A 32 9.22 5.70 1.50
CA ASP A 32 9.35 4.31 1.09
C ASP A 32 10.35 3.74 2.09
N ALA A 33 9.85 3.23 3.22
CA ALA A 33 10.70 2.91 4.36
C ALA A 33 11.33 1.52 4.28
N ASP A 34 10.78 0.62 3.47
CA ASP A 34 11.29 -0.73 3.26
C ASP A 34 12.03 -0.92 1.91
N GLY A 35 11.89 0.02 0.97
CA GLY A 35 12.61 0.07 -0.29
C GLY A 35 12.04 -0.85 -1.36
N ASP A 36 10.76 -1.22 -1.30
CA ASP A 36 10.09 -2.05 -2.30
C ASP A 36 9.71 -1.26 -3.59
N GLY A 37 9.75 0.07 -3.50
CA GLY A 37 9.44 1.00 -4.58
C GLY A 37 7.99 1.49 -4.62
N LEU A 38 7.18 1.10 -3.64
CA LEU A 38 5.91 1.73 -3.27
C LEU A 38 6.16 2.82 -2.23
N LEU A 39 5.20 3.72 -2.10
CA LEU A 39 5.24 4.76 -1.09
C LEU A 39 4.26 4.39 0.01
N ALA A 40 4.47 4.88 1.22
CA ALA A 40 3.62 4.64 2.39
C ALA A 40 2.12 4.98 2.22
N ALA A 41 1.73 5.68 1.15
CA ALA A 41 0.33 5.95 0.83
C ALA A 41 -0.32 4.88 -0.06
N GLU A 42 0.49 4.10 -0.76
CA GLU A 42 0.10 3.01 -1.66
C GLU A 42 0.50 1.63 -1.11
N ASP A 43 1.37 1.57 -0.11
CA ASP A 43 1.78 0.37 0.61
C ASP A 43 0.97 0.18 1.91
N CYS A 44 0.43 -1.01 2.10
CA CYS A 44 -0.34 -1.42 3.27
C CYS A 44 0.53 -1.64 4.52
N ASP A 45 1.82 -1.94 4.37
CA ASP A 45 2.81 -1.95 5.45
C ASP A 45 4.20 -1.49 4.95
N ASP A 46 4.46 -0.19 5.01
CA ASP A 46 5.75 0.49 4.68
C ASP A 46 6.98 -0.02 5.46
N GLY A 47 6.82 -1.05 6.30
CA GLY A 47 7.89 -1.76 6.99
C GLY A 47 8.17 -3.18 6.48
N ASP A 48 7.40 -3.69 5.50
CA ASP A 48 7.50 -5.03 4.94
C ASP A 48 7.61 -5.02 3.40
N PRO A 49 8.83 -5.17 2.86
CA PRO A 49 9.08 -5.02 1.42
C PRO A 49 8.59 -6.22 0.58
N THR A 50 7.77 -7.09 1.18
CA THR A 50 7.15 -8.23 0.52
C THR A 50 5.68 -8.01 0.19
N LEU A 51 5.07 -6.92 0.68
CA LEU A 51 3.72 -6.50 0.33
C LEU A 51 3.72 -5.58 -0.90
N GLY A 52 2.53 -5.27 -1.43
CA GLY A 52 2.36 -4.46 -2.64
C GLY A 52 2.53 -5.22 -3.97
N GLY A 53 2.51 -6.55 -3.92
CA GLY A 53 2.66 -7.46 -5.06
C GLY A 53 1.34 -7.86 -5.71
N ASP A 54 1.27 -9.11 -6.18
CA ASP A 54 0.01 -9.77 -6.55
C ASP A 54 -0.50 -10.54 -5.32
N GLU A 55 -1.83 -10.63 -5.14
CA GLU A 55 -2.40 -11.45 -4.07
C GLU A 55 -1.97 -12.92 -4.16
N LEU A 56 -1.49 -13.50 -3.06
CA LEU A 56 -1.20 -14.92 -2.92
C LEU A 56 -2.33 -15.60 -2.14
N PRO A 57 -3.21 -16.38 -2.80
CA PRO A 57 -4.35 -16.98 -2.13
C PRO A 57 -3.95 -17.94 -1.02
N TYR A 58 -4.73 -17.88 0.07
CA TYR A 58 -4.70 -18.76 1.24
C TYR A 58 -3.43 -18.66 2.10
N ASP A 59 -2.74 -17.52 2.09
CA ASP A 59 -1.67 -17.23 3.04
C ASP A 59 -2.11 -16.36 4.23
N GLY A 60 -3.32 -15.78 4.13
CA GLY A 60 -3.96 -14.98 5.17
C GLY A 60 -3.39 -13.57 5.29
N ILE A 61 -2.68 -13.10 4.27
CA ILE A 61 -2.07 -11.76 4.18
C ILE A 61 -2.64 -11.07 2.94
N ASP A 62 -2.98 -9.79 3.08
CA ASP A 62 -3.29 -8.92 1.93
C ASP A 62 -1.95 -8.49 1.30
N ASN A 63 -1.55 -9.17 0.22
CA ASN A 63 -0.24 -9.04 -0.42
C ASN A 63 -0.22 -7.94 -1.47
N ASP A 64 -1.37 -7.55 -2.03
CA ASP A 64 -1.48 -6.52 -3.07
C ASP A 64 -2.09 -5.20 -2.59
N CYS A 65 -2.39 -5.11 -1.29
CA CYS A 65 -2.97 -3.96 -0.60
C CYS A 65 -4.36 -3.57 -1.14
N ASP A 66 -5.07 -4.50 -1.80
CA ASP A 66 -6.46 -4.34 -2.22
C ASP A 66 -7.37 -5.19 -1.33
N PRO A 67 -8.21 -4.62 -0.44
CA PRO A 67 -9.09 -5.41 0.40
C PRO A 67 -10.22 -6.13 -0.36
N LEU A 68 -10.29 -5.99 -1.69
CA LEU A 68 -11.24 -6.67 -2.56
C LEU A 68 -10.69 -7.94 -3.20
N THR A 69 -9.38 -8.17 -3.17
CA THR A 69 -8.73 -9.43 -3.56
C THR A 69 -8.72 -10.34 -2.33
N LEU A 70 -9.82 -11.08 -2.15
CA LEU A 70 -10.02 -11.89 -0.96
C LEU A 70 -9.13 -13.14 -0.98
N ASP A 71 -8.43 -13.38 0.12
CA ASP A 71 -7.57 -14.55 0.34
C ASP A 71 -8.35 -15.87 0.36
N ASP A 72 -9.56 -15.88 0.96
CA ASP A 72 -10.33 -17.09 1.26
C ASP A 72 -11.67 -17.22 0.55
N ASP A 73 -12.03 -16.28 -0.34
CA ASP A 73 -13.28 -16.22 -1.14
C ASP A 73 -12.94 -15.81 -2.59
N LEU A 74 -12.31 -16.72 -3.33
CA LEU A 74 -11.68 -16.43 -4.63
C LEU A 74 -12.68 -16.13 -5.74
N ASP A 75 -13.93 -16.58 -5.61
CA ASP A 75 -15.00 -16.30 -6.57
C ASP A 75 -15.98 -15.21 -6.11
N GLY A 76 -15.83 -14.70 -4.89
CA GLY A 76 -16.53 -13.55 -4.35
C GLY A 76 -18.02 -13.81 -4.09
N ASP A 77 -18.40 -15.05 -3.83
CA ASP A 77 -19.78 -15.44 -3.54
C ASP A 77 -20.16 -15.26 -2.05
N GLY A 78 -19.17 -14.91 -1.22
CA GLY A 78 -19.32 -14.60 0.19
C GLY A 78 -19.18 -15.81 1.10
N PHE A 79 -18.68 -16.94 0.60
CA PHE A 79 -18.36 -18.14 1.38
C PHE A 79 -16.86 -18.42 1.34
N ALA A 80 -16.24 -18.51 2.52
CA ALA A 80 -14.83 -18.88 2.59
C ALA A 80 -14.62 -20.33 2.12
N LEU A 81 -13.40 -20.70 1.71
CA LEU A 81 -13.00 -22.07 1.33
C LEU A 81 -13.43 -23.17 2.33
N ALA A 82 -13.60 -22.84 3.61
CA ALA A 82 -14.09 -23.81 4.61
C ALA A 82 -15.58 -24.17 4.45
N GLU A 83 -16.36 -23.26 3.87
CA GLU A 83 -17.79 -23.36 3.61
C GLU A 83 -18.12 -23.53 2.12
N ASP A 84 -17.18 -23.26 1.22
CA ASP A 84 -17.29 -23.51 -0.22
C ASP A 84 -16.63 -24.84 -0.63
N CYS A 85 -17.34 -25.68 -1.38
CA CYS A 85 -16.77 -26.93 -1.88
C CYS A 85 -15.84 -26.71 -3.09
N ASP A 86 -15.98 -25.59 -3.82
CA ASP A 86 -15.12 -25.19 -4.93
C ASP A 86 -15.08 -23.66 -5.03
N ASP A 87 -14.13 -23.06 -4.32
CA ASP A 87 -13.88 -21.61 -4.20
C ASP A 87 -13.48 -20.93 -5.53
N GLY A 88 -13.51 -21.67 -6.65
CA GLY A 88 -13.36 -21.12 -8.00
C GLY A 88 -14.67 -21.06 -8.80
N ASP A 89 -15.80 -21.47 -8.20
CA ASP A 89 -17.13 -21.47 -8.82
C ASP A 89 -18.22 -20.97 -7.83
N PRO A 90 -18.76 -19.74 -8.03
CA PRO A 90 -19.64 -19.03 -7.08
C PRO A 90 -21.05 -19.65 -6.93
N HIS A 91 -21.21 -20.87 -7.43
CA HIS A 91 -22.43 -21.66 -7.40
C HIS A 91 -22.26 -23.00 -6.69
N TRP A 92 -21.04 -23.36 -6.26
CA TRP A 92 -20.71 -24.67 -5.72
C TRP A 92 -20.52 -24.71 -4.19
N VAL A 93 -21.23 -23.84 -3.48
CA VAL A 93 -21.22 -23.78 -2.00
C VAL A 93 -21.70 -25.06 -1.30
N ALA A 94 -21.22 -25.29 -0.07
CA ALA A 94 -21.75 -26.36 0.76
C ALA A 94 -23.26 -26.17 0.98
N THR A 95 -24.03 -27.20 0.63
CA THR A 95 -25.51 -27.23 0.66
C THR A 95 -26.18 -26.90 2.01
N SER A 96 -25.40 -26.61 3.05
CA SER A 96 -25.88 -26.23 4.39
C SER A 96 -26.03 -24.71 4.61
N SER A 97 -25.44 -23.86 3.76
CA SER A 97 -25.49 -22.40 3.92
C SER A 97 -26.66 -21.71 3.20
N LEU A 98 -27.36 -22.43 2.30
CA LEU A 98 -28.53 -21.95 1.56
C LEU A 98 -29.82 -21.95 2.42
N THR A 99 -29.90 -21.08 3.44
CA THR A 99 -31.17 -20.85 4.17
C THR A 99 -31.98 -19.64 3.65
N THR A 100 -31.52 -18.93 2.63
CA THR A 100 -32.32 -17.83 2.04
C THR A 100 -32.54 -18.00 0.53
N GLY A 101 -33.39 -18.98 0.20
CA GLY A 101 -34.49 -18.77 -0.74
C GLY A 101 -34.19 -18.50 -2.21
N ARG A 102 -33.57 -19.44 -2.94
CA ARG A 102 -34.01 -19.87 -4.29
C ARG A 102 -33.16 -21.04 -4.77
N GLN A 103 -33.83 -22.13 -5.14
CA GLN A 103 -33.22 -23.35 -5.65
C GLN A 103 -32.74 -23.20 -7.10
N ARG A 104 -31.60 -23.85 -7.43
CA ARG A 104 -31.19 -24.54 -8.69
C ARG A 104 -29.70 -24.24 -8.97
N LEU A 105 -28.80 -25.18 -9.25
CA LEU A 105 -28.92 -26.55 -9.71
C LEU A 105 -27.89 -27.47 -9.05
N ARG A 106 -28.38 -28.60 -8.55
CA ARG A 106 -27.65 -29.86 -8.57
C ARG A 106 -27.29 -30.16 -10.04
N SER A 107 -26.05 -29.92 -10.46
CA SER A 107 -25.53 -30.48 -11.71
C SER A 107 -24.96 -31.86 -11.39
N PRO A 108 -25.47 -32.96 -11.98
CA PRO A 108 -24.81 -34.24 -11.90
C PRO A 108 -23.66 -34.20 -12.90
N HIS A 109 -22.40 -34.22 -12.43
CA HIS A 109 -21.30 -34.64 -13.27
C HIS A 109 -21.14 -36.16 -13.18
N ALA A 110 -21.40 -36.78 -14.33
CA ALA A 110 -21.11 -38.15 -14.68
C ALA A 110 -19.74 -38.20 -15.38
#